data_AF-W4VGH7-F1
#
_entry.id   AF-W4VGH7-F1
#
_cell.length_a   1.000
_cell.length_b   1.000
_cell.length_c   1.000
_cell.angle_alpha   90.00
_cell.angle_beta   90.00
_cell.angle_gamma   90.00
#
_symmetry.space_group_name_H-M   'P 1'
#
loop_
_entity.id
_entity.type
_entity.pdbx_description
1 polymer ?
#
loop_
_entity_poly.entity_id
_entity_poly.type
_entity_poly.pdbx_seq_one_letter_code
_entity_poly.pdbx_strand_id
1 'polypeptide(L)'
;MKSQTGSGKTAAYAIPICEKIEWLENNVQALVLTPTRELAAQVREDIANIGRFKRIKSLALYGKEPFAIQQDELKQKTHVVVGTPGRVNDHIEQQTLDLDQVKYLVIDEADEMLRMGFIDEVEAIIKQLPANRVTMVYSATIPEQIEKLCQQYMGDPIKVDIPSDDSSGSIEHRLFEVKRDEKLALVKDVTIMENPDSCIIFCNTQERVNEVAVELEQEGYTCDQIHGGLEQDKRFSVMEGFKSGEFRYLVATDVAARGIDVDNVSLIINFDIPREKQSYVHRTGRTGRAGNRGQAITFVTPTEERYLQSIENYIGLGLTVNEAPSRAEVREAKEAFNQKMAERRIVKNNKSARINQDIIKLHFNGGKRKKFAQSILSVRFPIFPMSQQRI
;
A
#
# COMPACT_ATOMS: atom_id res chain seq x y z
N MET A 1 -10.87 -15.29 -1.39
CA MET A 1 -11.72 -14.09 -1.29
C MET A 1 -11.38 -13.14 -2.42
N LYS A 2 -12.37 -12.78 -3.23
CA LYS A 2 -12.26 -11.74 -4.24
C LYS A 2 -12.77 -10.42 -3.67
N SER A 3 -11.92 -9.40 -3.63
CA SER A 3 -12.25 -8.06 -3.10
C SER A 3 -11.21 -7.01 -3.50
N GLN A 4 -11.63 -5.74 -3.60
CA GLN A 4 -10.77 -4.61 -3.97
C GLN A 4 -9.97 -4.06 -2.76
N THR A 5 -8.89 -3.32 -3.02
CA THR A 5 -8.13 -2.65 -1.95
C THR A 5 -9.04 -1.68 -1.18
N GLY A 6 -8.85 -1.58 0.14
CA GLY A 6 -9.68 -0.73 1.01
C GLY A 6 -10.93 -1.37 1.59
N SER A 7 -11.28 -2.61 1.23
CA SER A 7 -12.46 -3.31 1.76
C SER A 7 -12.26 -3.93 3.16
N GLY A 8 -11.17 -3.58 3.86
CA GLY A 8 -10.84 -4.18 5.15
C GLY A 8 -10.24 -5.60 5.09
N LYS A 9 -9.71 -6.03 3.94
CA LYS A 9 -9.09 -7.37 3.75
C LYS A 9 -8.10 -7.74 4.85
N THR A 10 -7.18 -6.82 5.17
CA THR A 10 -6.16 -7.06 6.20
C THR A 10 -6.77 -7.44 7.53
N ALA A 11 -7.80 -6.70 7.97
CA ALA A 11 -8.49 -7.01 9.22
C ALA A 11 -9.22 -8.36 9.16
N ALA A 12 -9.80 -8.71 8.00
CA ALA A 12 -10.55 -9.95 7.82
C ALA A 12 -9.71 -11.21 8.08
N TYR A 13 -8.43 -11.24 7.68
CA TYR A 13 -7.52 -12.33 8.07
C TYR A 13 -6.76 -12.06 9.37
N ALA A 14 -6.35 -10.83 9.65
CA ALA A 14 -5.48 -10.55 10.79
C ALA A 14 -6.18 -10.75 12.13
N ILE A 15 -7.47 -10.40 12.25
CA ILE A 15 -8.26 -10.57 13.49
C ILE A 15 -8.32 -12.05 13.89
N PRO A 16 -8.83 -12.98 13.05
CA PRO A 16 -8.89 -14.39 13.44
C PRO A 16 -7.50 -15.02 13.63
N ILE A 17 -6.48 -14.61 12.87
CA ILE A 17 -5.10 -15.06 13.08
C ILE A 17 -4.61 -14.65 14.48
N CYS A 18 -4.72 -13.36 14.83
CA CYS A 18 -4.27 -12.86 16.14
C CYS A 18 -5.01 -13.56 17.30
N GLU A 19 -6.31 -13.81 17.13
CA GLU A 19 -7.12 -14.51 18.12
C GLU A 19 -6.63 -15.95 18.34
N LYS A 20 -6.23 -16.66 17.29
CA LYS A 20 -5.81 -18.06 17.38
C LYS A 20 -4.33 -18.31 17.66
N ILE A 21 -3.46 -17.35 17.42
CA ILE A 21 -2.02 -17.48 17.69
C ILE A 21 -1.77 -17.78 19.17
N GLU A 22 -0.93 -18.76 19.46
CA GLU A 22 -0.50 -19.06 20.83
C GLU A 22 0.65 -18.14 21.21
N TRP A 23 0.42 -17.23 22.17
CA TRP A 23 1.44 -16.27 22.56
C TRP A 23 2.65 -16.91 23.24
N LEU A 24 2.51 -18.07 23.89
CA LEU A 24 3.66 -18.72 24.56
C LEU A 24 4.64 -19.34 23.58
N GLU A 25 4.17 -19.76 22.40
CA GLU A 25 5.00 -20.25 21.31
C GLU A 25 5.91 -19.13 20.79
N ASN A 26 7.20 -19.44 20.60
CA ASN A 26 8.19 -18.50 20.12
C ASN A 26 8.34 -18.53 18.59
N ASN A 27 7.94 -19.65 17.97
CA ASN A 27 8.04 -19.90 16.55
C ASN A 27 6.92 -19.21 15.76
N VAL A 28 7.17 -19.06 14.46
CA VAL A 28 6.24 -18.46 13.50
C VAL A 28 5.04 -19.37 13.33
N GLN A 29 3.85 -18.80 13.53
CA GLN A 29 2.56 -19.51 13.44
C GLN A 29 1.72 -19.05 12.25
N ALA A 30 2.00 -17.88 11.70
CA ALA A 30 1.34 -17.37 10.50
C ALA A 30 2.36 -16.75 9.54
N LEU A 31 2.20 -17.06 8.26
CA LEU A 31 2.95 -16.48 7.15
C LEU A 31 1.99 -15.73 6.23
N VAL A 32 2.28 -14.45 5.95
CA VAL A 32 1.54 -13.62 5.00
C VAL A 32 2.46 -13.25 3.85
N LEU A 33 2.14 -13.69 2.64
CA LEU A 33 2.86 -13.33 1.43
C LEU A 33 2.20 -12.13 0.76
N THR A 34 3.00 -11.13 0.40
CA THR A 34 2.56 -9.88 -0.23
C THR A 34 3.45 -9.51 -1.41
N PRO A 35 2.95 -8.92 -2.51
CA PRO A 35 3.75 -8.59 -3.70
C PRO A 35 4.83 -7.52 -3.47
N THR A 36 4.59 -6.56 -2.60
CA THR A 36 5.49 -5.40 -2.43
C THR A 36 5.98 -5.24 -1.00
N ARG A 37 7.08 -4.52 -0.85
CA ARG A 37 7.71 -4.25 0.45
C ARG A 37 6.88 -3.31 1.29
N GLU A 38 6.27 -2.33 0.63
CA GLU A 38 5.37 -1.36 1.22
C GLU A 38 4.15 -2.05 1.81
N LEU A 39 3.55 -2.99 1.06
CA LEU A 39 2.44 -3.79 1.56
C LEU A 39 2.86 -4.70 2.72
N ALA A 40 4.03 -5.34 2.63
CA ALA A 40 4.56 -6.15 3.73
C ALA A 40 4.72 -5.33 5.02
N ALA A 41 5.31 -4.14 4.93
CA ALA A 41 5.49 -3.24 6.06
C ALA A 41 4.15 -2.76 6.65
N GLN A 42 3.17 -2.45 5.79
CA GLN A 42 1.82 -2.06 6.18
C GLN A 42 1.10 -3.20 6.90
N VAL A 43 1.03 -4.38 6.29
CA VAL A 43 0.33 -5.55 6.87
C VAL A 43 0.99 -5.95 8.18
N ARG A 44 2.32 -5.88 8.29
CA ARG A 44 3.04 -6.08 9.55
C ARG A 44 2.58 -5.09 10.63
N GLU A 45 2.44 -3.80 10.30
CA GLU A 45 1.95 -2.76 11.23
C GLU A 45 0.50 -3.02 11.64
N ASP A 46 -0.37 -3.34 10.69
CA ASP A 46 -1.79 -3.65 10.95
C ASP A 46 -1.92 -4.85 11.89
N ILE A 47 -1.19 -5.93 11.63
CA ILE A 47 -1.15 -7.12 12.50
C ILE A 47 -0.61 -6.77 13.89
N ALA A 48 0.44 -5.95 13.99
CA ALA A 48 0.97 -5.50 15.28
C ALA A 48 -0.05 -4.66 16.07
N ASN A 49 -0.83 -3.83 15.38
CA ASN A 49 -1.86 -2.99 15.99
C ASN A 49 -3.07 -3.82 16.43
N ILE A 50 -3.55 -4.75 15.59
CA ILE A 50 -4.67 -5.65 15.89
C ILE A 50 -4.30 -6.60 17.04
N GLY A 51 -3.11 -7.21 16.98
CA GLY A 51 -2.62 -8.13 18.00
C GLY A 51 -2.02 -7.46 19.25
N ARG A 52 -2.11 -6.13 19.37
CA ARG A 52 -1.42 -5.34 20.41
C ARG A 52 -1.74 -5.82 21.82
N PHE A 53 -3.02 -6.06 22.13
CA PHE A 53 -3.45 -6.47 23.47
C PHE A 53 -2.95 -7.86 23.87
N LYS A 54 -2.83 -8.77 22.89
CA LYS A 54 -2.24 -10.10 23.06
C LYS A 54 -0.72 -10.11 22.91
N ARG A 55 -0.11 -8.94 22.68
CA ARG A 55 1.34 -8.76 22.51
C ARG A 55 1.91 -9.61 21.37
N ILE A 56 1.13 -9.80 20.31
CA ILE A 56 1.59 -10.49 19.10
C ILE A 56 2.75 -9.71 18.50
N LYS A 57 3.74 -10.47 18.03
CA LYS A 57 4.95 -9.95 17.38
C LYS A 57 4.91 -10.34 15.91
N SER A 58 4.96 -9.34 15.05
CA SER A 58 5.02 -9.48 13.59
C SER A 58 6.33 -8.90 13.06
N LEU A 59 6.92 -9.59 12.09
CA LEU A 59 8.13 -9.19 11.38
C LEU A 59 7.83 -9.08 9.88
N ALA A 60 8.42 -8.09 9.20
CA ALA A 60 8.35 -7.98 7.75
C ALA A 60 9.67 -8.44 7.11
N LEU A 61 9.59 -9.26 6.07
CA LEU A 61 10.73 -9.76 5.30
C LEU A 61 10.63 -9.30 3.85
N TYR A 62 11.54 -8.44 3.42
CA TYR A 62 11.61 -7.98 2.02
C TYR A 62 13.03 -7.66 1.56
N GLY A 63 13.21 -7.58 0.23
CA GLY A 63 14.51 -7.24 -0.39
C GLY A 63 14.97 -5.80 -0.14
N LYS A 64 16.23 -5.48 -0.50
CA LYS A 64 16.96 -4.21 -0.25
C LYS A 64 17.20 -3.82 1.21
N GLU A 65 16.52 -4.43 2.18
CA GLU A 65 16.96 -4.37 3.57
C GLU A 65 18.06 -5.42 3.82
N PRO A 66 19.08 -5.11 4.64
CA PRO A 66 20.16 -6.05 4.96
C PRO A 66 19.63 -7.36 5.55
N PHE A 67 19.99 -8.48 4.93
CA PHE A 67 19.56 -9.82 5.34
C PHE A 67 19.90 -10.13 6.81
N ALA A 68 21.10 -9.72 7.27
CA ALA A 68 21.55 -9.95 8.64
C ALA A 68 20.65 -9.32 9.71
N ILE A 69 20.04 -8.16 9.41
CA ILE A 69 19.10 -7.50 10.34
C ILE A 69 17.85 -8.37 10.49
N GLN A 70 17.24 -8.78 9.36
CA GLN A 70 16.06 -9.66 9.37
C GLN A 70 16.36 -11.01 10.03
N GLN A 71 17.56 -11.56 9.82
CA GLN A 71 18.01 -12.79 10.48
C GLN A 71 18.10 -12.63 12.01
N ASP A 72 18.65 -11.51 12.49
CA ASP A 72 18.75 -11.26 13.94
C ASP A 72 17.37 -11.01 14.58
N GLU A 73 16.44 -10.40 13.84
CA GLU A 73 15.05 -10.25 14.27
C GLU A 73 14.30 -11.59 14.31
N LEU A 74 14.54 -12.49 13.35
CA LEU A 74 13.96 -13.85 13.36
C LEU A 74 14.44 -14.72 14.53
N LYS A 75 15.62 -14.44 15.10
CA LYS A 75 16.07 -15.10 16.35
C LYS A 75 15.26 -14.66 17.57
N GLN A 76 14.55 -13.55 17.48
CA GLN A 76 13.64 -13.10 18.53
C GLN A 76 12.25 -13.72 18.34
N LYS A 77 11.46 -13.69 19.42
CA LYS A 77 10.07 -14.17 19.41
C LYS A 77 9.25 -13.50 18.32
N THR A 78 8.84 -14.28 17.32
CA THR A 78 8.10 -13.82 16.14
C THR A 78 6.95 -14.78 15.88
N HIS A 79 5.71 -14.30 15.99
CA HIS A 79 4.53 -15.16 15.81
C HIS A 79 3.98 -15.08 14.39
N VAL A 80 4.19 -13.92 13.72
CA VAL A 80 3.73 -13.68 12.36
C VAL A 80 4.87 -13.15 11.52
N VAL A 81 5.08 -13.75 10.36
CA VAL A 81 5.95 -13.22 9.31
C VAL A 81 5.09 -12.71 8.17
N VAL A 82 5.40 -11.51 7.70
CA VAL A 82 4.81 -10.91 6.51
C VAL A 82 5.95 -10.67 5.53
N GLY A 83 5.85 -11.06 4.26
CA GLY A 83 6.99 -10.84 3.37
C GLY A 83 6.75 -10.99 1.89
N THR A 84 7.71 -10.50 1.11
CA THR A 84 7.76 -10.70 -0.34
C THR A 84 8.30 -12.10 -0.65
N PRO A 85 7.72 -12.83 -1.63
CA PRO A 85 8.06 -14.23 -1.90
C PRO A 85 9.57 -14.50 -2.03
N GLY A 86 10.30 -13.71 -2.81
CA GLY A 86 11.75 -13.88 -2.99
C GLY A 86 12.53 -13.82 -1.67
N ARG A 87 12.31 -12.80 -0.83
CA ARG A 87 13.03 -12.69 0.45
C ARG A 87 12.64 -13.77 1.45
N VAL A 88 11.37 -14.19 1.45
CA VAL A 88 10.92 -15.30 2.30
C VAL A 88 11.63 -16.59 1.89
N ASN A 89 11.73 -16.87 0.58
CA ASN A 89 12.52 -18.00 0.08
C ASN A 89 13.99 -17.92 0.49
N ASP A 90 14.64 -16.75 0.36
CA ASP A 90 16.03 -16.58 0.82
C ASP A 90 16.20 -17.03 2.29
N HIS A 91 15.27 -16.63 3.18
CA HIS A 91 15.34 -16.99 4.60
C HIS A 91 15.08 -18.48 4.86
N ILE A 92 14.21 -19.11 4.07
CA ILE A 92 13.94 -20.56 4.14
C ILE A 92 15.18 -21.34 3.67
N GLU A 93 15.74 -20.98 2.52
CA GLU A 93 16.93 -21.65 1.95
C GLU A 93 18.15 -21.54 2.87
N GLN A 94 18.33 -20.40 3.53
CA GLN A 94 19.39 -20.18 4.52
C GLN A 94 19.08 -20.75 5.91
N GLN A 95 17.94 -21.45 6.08
CA GLN A 95 17.51 -22.04 7.35
C GLN A 95 17.42 -21.04 8.51
N THR A 96 17.05 -19.81 8.21
CA THR A 96 16.89 -18.73 9.19
C THR A 96 15.44 -18.47 9.57
N LEU A 97 14.49 -19.01 8.79
CA LEU A 97 13.07 -19.00 9.06
C LEU A 97 12.56 -20.43 9.23
N ASP A 98 12.18 -20.77 10.46
CA ASP A 98 11.51 -22.03 10.79
C ASP A 98 10.01 -21.92 10.50
N LEU A 99 9.49 -22.88 9.71
CA LEU A 99 8.12 -22.94 9.25
C LEU A 99 7.29 -24.06 9.88
N ASP A 100 7.88 -24.89 10.74
CA ASP A 100 7.27 -26.13 11.25
C ASP A 100 5.97 -25.87 12.05
N GLN A 101 5.88 -24.69 12.68
CA GLN A 101 4.72 -24.29 13.48
C GLN A 101 3.71 -23.41 12.72
N VAL A 102 3.89 -23.21 11.42
CA VAL A 102 2.98 -22.36 10.63
C VAL A 102 1.63 -23.06 10.43
N LYS A 103 0.60 -22.50 11.06
CA LYS A 103 -0.80 -22.96 11.00
C LYS A 103 -1.64 -22.15 10.02
N TYR A 104 -1.17 -20.96 9.63
CA TYR A 104 -1.90 -20.03 8.76
C TYR A 104 -1.01 -19.50 7.63
N LEU A 105 -1.46 -19.66 6.39
CA LEU A 105 -0.88 -19.03 5.21
C LEU A 105 -1.88 -18.02 4.62
N VAL A 106 -1.44 -16.78 4.42
CA VAL A 106 -2.19 -15.77 3.67
C VAL A 106 -1.41 -15.40 2.42
N ILE A 107 -2.09 -15.36 1.27
CA ILE A 107 -1.57 -14.89 0.00
C ILE A 107 -2.37 -13.63 -0.35
N ASP A 108 -1.80 -12.45 -0.10
CA ASP A 108 -2.48 -11.16 -0.28
C ASP A 108 -2.05 -10.49 -1.60
N GLU A 109 -3.01 -9.89 -2.30
CA GLU A 109 -2.86 -9.40 -3.68
C GLU A 109 -2.27 -10.47 -4.62
N ALA A 110 -2.87 -11.66 -4.64
CA ALA A 110 -2.38 -12.82 -5.39
C ALA A 110 -2.25 -12.57 -6.92
N ASP A 111 -3.18 -11.82 -7.51
CA ASP A 111 -3.11 -11.43 -8.91
C ASP A 111 -1.94 -10.48 -9.23
N GLU A 112 -1.51 -9.67 -8.25
CA GLU A 112 -0.28 -8.88 -8.39
C GLU A 112 0.97 -9.74 -8.33
N MET A 113 1.03 -10.69 -7.39
CA MET A 113 2.14 -11.65 -7.36
C MET A 113 2.24 -12.42 -8.68
N LEU A 114 1.10 -12.75 -9.31
CA LEU A 114 1.10 -13.31 -10.66
C LEU A 114 1.69 -12.37 -11.71
N ARG A 115 1.25 -11.11 -11.75
CA ARG A 115 1.78 -10.12 -12.70
C ARG A 115 3.28 -9.89 -12.55
N MET A 116 3.78 -9.94 -11.32
CA MET A 116 5.20 -9.78 -11.01
C MET A 116 6.04 -11.04 -11.27
N GLY A 117 5.39 -12.14 -11.67
CA GLY A 117 6.06 -13.42 -11.93
C GLY A 117 6.42 -14.23 -10.68
N PHE A 118 5.85 -13.90 -9.52
CA PHE A 118 6.21 -14.53 -8.24
C PHE A 118 5.50 -15.85 -7.92
N ILE A 119 4.74 -16.42 -8.86
CA ILE A 119 3.94 -17.63 -8.58
C ILE A 119 4.83 -18.83 -8.30
N ASP A 120 5.93 -18.99 -9.03
CA ASP A 120 6.85 -20.10 -8.81
C ASP A 120 7.50 -20.01 -7.42
N GLU A 121 7.88 -18.80 -6.98
CA GLU A 121 8.38 -18.55 -5.64
C GLU A 121 7.32 -18.82 -4.56
N VAL A 122 6.06 -18.40 -4.79
CA VAL A 122 4.95 -18.67 -3.88
C VAL A 122 4.71 -20.18 -3.74
N GLU A 123 4.73 -20.92 -4.84
CA GLU A 123 4.61 -22.38 -4.82
C GLU A 123 5.77 -23.06 -4.09
N ALA A 124 6.99 -22.56 -4.27
CA ALA A 124 8.17 -23.08 -3.57
C ALA A 124 8.01 -22.93 -2.05
N ILE A 125 7.54 -21.76 -1.57
CA ILE A 125 7.23 -21.53 -0.15
C ILE A 125 6.15 -22.50 0.33
N ILE A 126 5.06 -22.63 -0.43
CA ILE A 126 3.93 -23.50 -0.07
C ILE A 126 4.37 -24.95 0.16
N LYS A 127 5.30 -25.45 -0.65
CA LYS A 127 5.83 -26.82 -0.56
C LYS A 127 6.66 -27.07 0.70
N GLN A 128 7.18 -26.02 1.34
CA GLN A 128 7.94 -26.10 2.59
C GLN A 128 7.05 -25.96 3.85
N LEU A 129 5.77 -25.59 3.68
CA LEU A 129 4.84 -25.39 4.80
C LEU A 129 4.17 -26.72 5.22
N PRO A 130 3.81 -26.85 6.52
CA PRO A 130 3.02 -27.99 7.00
C PRO A 130 1.73 -28.19 6.19
N ALA A 131 1.41 -29.45 5.88
CA ALA A 131 0.22 -29.78 5.08
C ALA A 131 -1.10 -29.44 5.82
N ASN A 132 -1.13 -29.63 7.14
CA ASN A 132 -2.28 -29.29 7.96
C ASN A 132 -2.23 -27.82 8.39
N ARG A 133 -2.69 -26.93 7.51
CA ARG A 133 -2.76 -25.49 7.75
C ARG A 133 -4.00 -24.88 7.11
N VAL A 134 -4.41 -23.72 7.59
CA VAL A 134 -5.42 -22.89 6.91
C VAL A 134 -4.74 -22.00 5.89
N THR A 135 -5.14 -22.10 4.62
CA THR A 135 -4.66 -21.22 3.55
C THR A 135 -5.77 -20.26 3.14
N MET A 136 -5.44 -18.97 3.03
CA MET A 136 -6.37 -17.92 2.60
C MET A 136 -5.76 -17.12 1.45
N VAL A 137 -6.49 -16.98 0.35
CA VAL A 137 -6.06 -16.20 -0.82
C VAL A 137 -6.95 -14.97 -0.96
N TYR A 138 -6.34 -13.80 -1.03
CA TYR A 138 -6.99 -12.51 -1.23
C TYR A 138 -6.52 -11.92 -2.56
N SER A 139 -7.47 -11.53 -3.40
CA SER A 139 -7.16 -11.01 -4.73
C SER A 139 -8.24 -10.09 -5.25
N ALA A 140 -7.89 -9.10 -6.08
CA ALA A 140 -8.89 -8.29 -6.78
C ALA A 140 -9.49 -9.05 -7.97
N THR A 141 -8.67 -9.88 -8.62
CA THR A 141 -9.06 -10.70 -9.77
C THR A 141 -8.61 -12.15 -9.57
N ILE A 142 -9.31 -13.12 -10.14
CA ILE A 142 -8.96 -14.55 -10.04
C ILE A 142 -8.75 -15.09 -11.47
N PRO A 143 -7.57 -14.87 -12.08
CA PRO A 143 -7.22 -15.50 -13.35
C PRO A 143 -7.00 -17.00 -13.16
N GLU A 144 -7.01 -17.75 -14.27
CA GLU A 144 -6.93 -19.23 -14.27
C GLU A 144 -5.73 -19.77 -13.47
N GLN A 145 -4.57 -19.11 -13.52
CA GLN A 145 -3.39 -19.51 -12.74
C GLN A 145 -3.60 -19.38 -11.22
N ILE A 146 -4.29 -18.34 -10.77
CA ILE A 146 -4.65 -18.20 -9.34
C ILE A 146 -5.72 -19.23 -8.97
N GLU A 147 -6.65 -19.54 -9.87
CA GLU A 147 -7.63 -20.60 -9.61
C GLU A 147 -6.95 -21.98 -9.48
N LYS A 148 -5.99 -22.30 -10.35
CA LYS A 148 -5.16 -23.51 -10.25
C LYS A 148 -4.38 -23.57 -8.93
N LEU A 149 -3.73 -22.47 -8.55
CA LEU A 149 -3.04 -22.35 -7.27
C LEU A 149 -3.98 -22.66 -6.09
N CYS A 150 -5.19 -22.08 -6.10
CA CYS A 150 -6.20 -22.34 -5.06
C CYS A 150 -6.62 -23.82 -5.04
N GLN A 151 -6.92 -24.41 -6.20
CA GLN A 151 -7.36 -25.80 -6.30
C GLN A 151 -6.29 -26.80 -5.83
N GLN A 152 -5.01 -26.50 -6.09
CA GLN A 152 -3.91 -27.39 -5.78
C GLN A 152 -3.49 -27.33 -4.31
N TYR A 153 -3.56 -26.14 -3.68
CA TYR A 153 -2.93 -25.90 -2.38
C TYR A 153 -3.89 -25.50 -1.24
N MET A 154 -5.19 -25.39 -1.50
CA MET A 154 -6.21 -25.13 -0.48
C MET A 154 -7.09 -26.37 -0.23
N GLY A 155 -7.37 -26.67 1.04
CA GLY A 155 -8.35 -27.69 1.42
C GLY A 155 -9.76 -27.12 1.43
N ASP A 156 -10.65 -27.68 0.61
CA ASP A 156 -12.08 -27.33 0.48
C ASP A 156 -12.38 -25.81 0.61
N PRO A 157 -11.86 -24.97 -0.30
CA PRO A 157 -11.88 -23.52 -0.11
C PRO A 157 -13.28 -22.93 -0.31
N ILE A 158 -13.72 -22.13 0.68
CA ILE A 158 -14.94 -21.31 0.55
C ILE A 158 -14.64 -20.10 -0.34
N LYS A 159 -15.31 -20.03 -1.50
CA LYS A 159 -15.25 -18.85 -2.39
C LYS A 159 -16.16 -17.75 -1.84
N VAL A 160 -15.55 -16.60 -1.51
CA VAL A 160 -16.24 -15.36 -1.15
C VAL A 160 -15.94 -14.33 -2.22
N ASP A 161 -16.96 -13.86 -2.92
CA ASP A 161 -16.87 -12.74 -3.87
C ASP A 161 -17.58 -11.55 -3.24
N ILE A 162 -16.82 -10.54 -2.84
CA ILE A 162 -17.40 -9.26 -2.43
C ILE A 162 -17.62 -8.49 -3.74
N PRO A 163 -18.88 -8.18 -4.10
CA PRO A 163 -19.15 -7.30 -5.22
C PRO A 163 -18.33 -6.03 -5.03
N SER A 164 -17.62 -5.61 -6.06
CA SER A 164 -17.18 -4.22 -6.10
C SER A 164 -18.45 -3.40 -6.00
N ASP A 165 -18.62 -2.62 -4.93
CA ASP A 165 -19.49 -1.46 -5.02
C ASP A 165 -19.03 -0.75 -6.28
N ASP A 166 -19.94 -0.60 -7.24
CA ASP A 166 -19.71 0.10 -8.48
C ASP A 166 -19.26 1.51 -8.13
N SER A 167 -17.95 1.69 -7.95
CA SER A 167 -17.29 2.95 -7.71
C SER A 167 -17.41 3.87 -8.91
N SER A 168 -18.00 3.37 -10.02
CA SER A 168 -18.47 4.14 -11.17
C SER A 168 -19.40 5.29 -10.78
N GLY A 169 -20.04 5.28 -9.59
CA GLY A 169 -20.77 6.43 -9.07
C GLY A 169 -19.97 7.42 -8.20
N SER A 170 -18.80 7.02 -7.68
CA SER A 170 -18.02 7.79 -6.70
C SER A 170 -16.82 8.52 -7.29
N ILE A 171 -16.30 8.05 -8.43
CA ILE A 171 -15.13 8.61 -9.09
C ILE A 171 -15.55 9.22 -10.43
N GLU A 172 -15.27 10.51 -10.60
CA GLU A 172 -15.39 11.17 -11.89
C GLU A 172 -14.17 10.83 -12.75
N HIS A 173 -14.39 10.17 -13.88
CA HIS A 173 -13.35 9.77 -14.82
C HIS A 173 -13.30 10.70 -16.04
N ARG A 174 -12.19 11.43 -16.17
CA ARG A 174 -11.94 12.39 -17.26
C ARG A 174 -10.73 11.97 -18.10
N LEU A 175 -10.79 12.28 -19.39
CA LEU A 175 -9.80 11.94 -20.40
C LEU A 175 -9.35 13.21 -21.11
N PHE A 176 -8.03 13.36 -21.27
CA PHE A 176 -7.46 14.38 -22.13
C PHE A 176 -6.62 13.70 -23.21
N GLU A 177 -6.96 13.97 -24.46
CA GLU A 177 -6.12 13.62 -25.60
C GLU A 177 -5.01 14.65 -25.74
N VAL A 178 -3.76 14.19 -25.71
CA VAL A 178 -2.59 15.09 -25.67
C VAL A 178 -1.38 14.43 -26.31
N LYS A 179 -0.55 15.22 -27.00
CA LYS A 179 0.71 14.70 -27.52
C LYS A 179 1.71 14.46 -26.39
N ARG A 180 2.66 13.56 -26.61
CA ARG A 180 3.61 13.14 -25.58
C ARG A 180 4.45 14.29 -25.01
N ASP A 181 4.86 15.22 -25.87
CA ASP A 181 5.64 16.41 -25.56
C ASP A 181 4.82 17.51 -24.86
N GLU A 182 3.48 17.48 -25.00
CA GLU A 182 2.57 18.44 -24.39
C GLU A 182 2.06 18.01 -23.00
N LYS A 183 2.26 16.73 -22.60
CA LYS A 183 1.79 16.19 -21.31
C LYS A 183 2.29 16.97 -20.09
N LEU A 184 3.54 17.44 -20.10
CA LEU A 184 4.11 18.22 -18.99
C LEU A 184 3.46 19.59 -18.85
N ALA A 185 3.09 20.24 -19.95
CA ALA A 185 2.33 21.49 -19.88
C ALA A 185 0.93 21.21 -19.34
N LEU A 186 0.27 20.18 -19.88
CA LEU A 186 -1.09 19.82 -19.48
C LEU A 186 -1.20 19.43 -18.01
N VAL A 187 -0.25 18.67 -17.44
CA VAL A 187 -0.33 18.30 -16.00
C VAL A 187 -0.28 19.54 -15.11
N LYS A 188 0.49 20.56 -15.49
CA LYS A 188 0.57 21.83 -14.76
C LYS A 188 -0.75 22.59 -14.85
N ASP A 189 -1.31 22.72 -16.05
CA ASP A 189 -2.58 23.43 -16.27
C ASP A 189 -3.73 22.73 -15.52
N VAL A 190 -3.82 21.41 -15.62
CA VAL A 190 -4.82 20.60 -14.92
C VAL A 190 -4.68 20.73 -13.41
N THR A 191 -3.48 20.58 -12.86
CA THR A 191 -3.31 20.66 -11.39
C THR A 191 -3.55 22.07 -10.83
N ILE A 192 -3.31 23.12 -11.61
CA ILE A 192 -3.71 24.50 -11.25
C ILE A 192 -5.23 24.63 -11.21
N MET A 193 -5.93 24.12 -12.22
CA MET A 193 -7.40 24.20 -12.32
C MET A 193 -8.09 23.38 -11.24
N GLU A 194 -7.65 22.13 -11.02
CA GLU A 194 -8.25 21.24 -10.03
C GLU A 194 -7.86 21.60 -8.60
N ASN A 195 -6.67 22.19 -8.42
CA ASN A 195 -6.10 22.61 -7.13
C ASN A 195 -6.34 21.59 -5.98
N PRO A 196 -5.94 20.31 -6.15
CA PRO A 196 -6.32 19.23 -5.24
C PRO A 196 -5.68 19.35 -3.86
N ASP A 197 -6.34 18.81 -2.82
CA ASP A 197 -5.72 18.72 -1.49
C ASP A 197 -4.61 17.67 -1.43
N SER A 198 -4.76 16.59 -2.20
CA SER A 198 -3.70 15.63 -2.50
C SER A 198 -3.86 15.02 -3.88
N CYS A 199 -2.73 14.74 -4.51
CA CYS A 199 -2.68 14.17 -5.84
C CYS A 199 -1.62 13.07 -5.94
N ILE A 200 -1.96 11.96 -6.59
CA ILE A 200 -0.95 10.99 -7.06
C ILE A 200 -0.90 11.06 -8.59
N ILE A 201 0.30 11.26 -9.12
CA ILE A 201 0.59 11.32 -10.55
C ILE A 201 1.33 10.04 -10.94
N PHE A 202 0.66 9.18 -11.70
CA PHE A 202 1.21 7.90 -12.11
C PHE A 202 1.92 7.97 -13.47
N CYS A 203 3.17 7.52 -13.49
CA CYS A 203 3.97 7.34 -14.69
C CYS A 203 4.33 5.86 -14.88
N ASN A 204 4.58 5.44 -16.12
CA ASN A 204 4.85 4.02 -16.42
C ASN A 204 6.31 3.61 -16.14
N THR A 205 7.26 4.55 -16.08
CA THR A 205 8.68 4.25 -15.82
C THR A 205 9.27 5.17 -14.76
N GLN A 206 10.37 4.74 -14.14
CA GLN A 206 11.07 5.52 -13.14
C GLN A 206 11.71 6.79 -13.72
N GLU A 207 12.18 6.73 -14.98
CA GLU A 207 12.76 7.88 -15.68
C GLU A 207 11.70 8.96 -15.88
N ARG A 208 10.48 8.56 -16.27
CA ARG A 208 9.33 9.47 -16.39
C ARG A 208 8.92 10.05 -15.03
N VAL A 209 8.96 9.24 -13.95
CA VAL A 209 8.73 9.74 -12.59
C VAL A 209 9.72 10.84 -12.24
N ASN A 210 11.02 10.62 -12.47
CA ASN A 210 12.08 11.59 -12.21
C ASN A 210 11.88 12.89 -13.01
N GLU A 211 11.62 12.76 -14.32
CA GLU A 211 11.40 13.90 -15.21
C GLU A 211 10.23 14.77 -14.74
N VAL A 212 9.08 14.13 -14.44
CA VAL A 212 7.88 14.84 -13.99
C VAL A 212 8.09 15.48 -12.62
N ALA A 213 8.73 14.77 -11.68
CA ALA A 213 8.97 15.31 -10.34
C ALA A 213 9.90 16.53 -10.36
N VAL A 214 10.99 16.47 -11.13
CA VAL A 214 11.93 17.61 -11.27
C VAL A 214 11.25 18.82 -11.89
N GLU A 215 10.44 18.63 -12.94
CA GLU A 215 9.70 19.72 -13.57
C GLU A 215 8.71 20.37 -12.59
N LEU A 216 7.96 19.57 -11.83
CA LEU A 216 7.01 20.08 -10.84
C LEU A 216 7.73 20.81 -9.69
N GLU A 217 8.86 20.30 -9.22
CA GLU A 217 9.66 20.95 -8.18
C GLU A 217 10.18 22.33 -8.64
N GLN A 218 10.68 22.43 -9.88
CA GLN A 218 11.13 23.70 -10.46
C GLN A 218 10.00 24.74 -10.58
N GLU A 219 8.76 24.28 -10.75
CA GLU A 219 7.56 25.11 -10.82
C GLU A 219 6.95 25.41 -9.44
N GLY A 220 7.64 25.03 -8.36
CA GLY A 220 7.26 25.33 -6.98
C GLY A 220 6.18 24.43 -6.39
N TYR A 221 5.95 23.25 -6.97
CA TYR A 221 5.03 22.27 -6.39
C TYR A 221 5.63 21.67 -5.12
N THR A 222 4.79 21.44 -4.12
CA THR A 222 5.15 20.58 -2.99
C THR A 222 4.99 19.13 -3.41
N CYS A 223 6.06 18.53 -3.94
CA CYS A 223 6.06 17.16 -4.42
C CYS A 223 7.25 16.34 -3.95
N ASP A 224 7.09 15.02 -3.95
CA ASP A 224 8.17 14.05 -3.89
C ASP A 224 7.81 12.85 -4.77
N GLN A 225 8.74 11.93 -4.96
CA GLN A 225 8.62 10.84 -5.92
C GLN A 225 8.86 9.46 -5.30
N ILE A 226 8.21 8.44 -5.85
CA ILE A 226 8.44 7.05 -5.45
C ILE A 226 8.48 6.10 -6.66
N HIS A 227 9.62 5.43 -6.84
CA HIS A 227 9.83 4.43 -7.89
C HIS A 227 10.83 3.36 -7.43
N GLY A 228 10.94 2.25 -8.19
CA GLY A 228 11.75 1.08 -7.81
C GLY A 228 13.26 1.33 -7.68
N GLY A 229 13.77 2.40 -8.27
CA GLY A 229 15.16 2.83 -8.20
C GLY A 229 15.58 3.48 -6.88
N LEU A 230 14.63 3.93 -6.05
CA LEU A 230 14.95 4.53 -4.75
C LEU A 230 15.42 3.50 -3.72
N GLU A 231 16.26 3.96 -2.80
CA GLU A 231 16.60 3.24 -1.57
C GLU A 231 15.37 3.05 -0.68
N GLN A 232 15.33 1.94 0.07
CA GLN A 232 14.14 1.57 0.83
C GLN A 232 13.78 2.60 1.91
N ASP A 233 14.77 3.15 2.61
CA ASP A 233 14.56 4.17 3.63
C ASP A 233 13.96 5.45 3.05
N LYS A 234 14.40 5.86 1.85
CA LYS A 234 13.82 7.01 1.14
C LYS A 234 12.39 6.71 0.73
N ARG A 235 12.08 5.50 0.23
CA ARG A 235 10.70 5.10 -0.10
C ARG A 235 9.78 5.22 1.12
N PHE A 236 10.20 4.70 2.27
CA PHE A 236 9.41 4.83 3.50
C PHE A 236 9.25 6.28 3.96
N SER A 237 10.31 7.09 3.88
CA SER A 237 10.27 8.51 4.22
C SER A 237 9.30 9.29 3.31
N VAL A 238 9.38 9.11 1.99
CA VAL A 238 8.46 9.70 1.01
C VAL A 238 7.02 9.31 1.34
N MET A 239 6.79 8.04 1.67
CA MET A 239 5.47 7.56 2.00
C MET A 239 4.90 8.19 3.27
N GLU A 240 5.72 8.31 4.32
CA GLU A 240 5.31 8.97 5.56
C GLU A 240 5.08 10.47 5.35
N GLY A 241 5.92 11.14 4.53
CA GLY A 241 5.74 12.53 4.13
C GLY A 241 4.40 12.76 3.43
N PHE A 242 4.04 11.89 2.47
CA PHE A 242 2.76 12.00 1.77
C PHE A 242 1.56 11.73 2.70
N LYS A 243 1.66 10.70 3.56
CA LYS A 243 0.64 10.35 4.57
C LYS A 243 0.43 11.46 5.60
N SER A 244 1.50 12.11 6.03
CA SER A 244 1.46 13.19 7.02
C SER A 244 1.14 14.57 6.45
N GLY A 245 1.06 14.69 5.12
CA GLY A 245 0.77 15.94 4.42
C GLY A 245 1.94 16.92 4.41
N GLU A 246 3.17 16.41 4.45
CA GLU A 246 4.37 17.21 4.21
C GLU A 246 4.39 17.82 2.81
N PHE A 247 3.89 17.07 1.82
CA PHE A 247 3.73 17.52 0.44
C PHE A 247 2.39 17.06 -0.14
N ARG A 248 1.95 17.69 -1.24
CA ARG A 248 0.61 17.48 -1.83
C ARG A 248 0.61 16.55 -3.03
N TYR A 249 1.72 16.48 -3.76
CA TYR A 249 1.83 15.72 -5.00
C TYR A 249 2.82 14.58 -4.86
N LEU A 250 2.38 13.34 -5.07
CA LEU A 250 3.25 12.18 -5.14
C LEU A 250 3.36 11.71 -6.59
N VAL A 251 4.55 11.73 -7.16
CA VAL A 251 4.80 11.17 -8.50
C VAL A 251 5.28 9.72 -8.36
N ALA A 252 4.61 8.76 -8.98
CA ALA A 252 4.83 7.35 -8.68
C ALA A 252 4.75 6.41 -9.90
N THR A 253 5.45 5.28 -9.81
CA THR A 253 5.14 4.10 -10.65
C THR A 253 4.13 3.19 -9.96
N ASP A 254 3.41 2.36 -10.73
CA ASP A 254 2.44 1.40 -10.18
C ASP A 254 3.02 0.51 -9.08
N VAL A 255 4.19 -0.09 -9.35
CA VAL A 255 4.86 -1.01 -8.41
C VAL A 255 5.23 -0.29 -7.12
N ALA A 256 5.67 0.95 -7.23
CA ALA A 256 6.06 1.73 -6.08
C ALA A 256 4.89 2.27 -5.27
N ALA A 257 3.72 2.41 -5.91
CA ALA A 257 2.52 2.91 -5.27
C ALA A 257 1.49 1.85 -4.84
N ARG A 258 1.80 0.57 -5.03
CA ARG A 258 1.04 -0.56 -4.49
C ARG A 258 1.35 -0.80 -3.02
N GLY A 259 0.34 -1.19 -2.24
CA GLY A 259 0.48 -1.30 -0.79
C GLY A 259 0.61 0.05 -0.07
N ILE A 260 0.25 1.13 -0.75
CA ILE A 260 0.19 2.45 -0.15
C ILE A 260 -1.17 2.63 0.56
N ASP A 261 -1.16 2.73 1.89
CA ASP A 261 -2.30 3.20 2.71
C ASP A 261 -2.42 4.74 2.70
N VAL A 262 -2.50 5.38 1.53
CA VAL A 262 -3.11 6.72 1.43
C VAL A 262 -4.44 6.55 0.75
N ASP A 263 -5.42 6.28 1.60
CA ASP A 263 -6.81 6.34 1.23
C ASP A 263 -7.29 7.80 1.22
N ASN A 264 -8.29 8.09 0.39
CA ASN A 264 -8.87 9.43 0.21
C ASN A 264 -7.91 10.45 -0.41
N VAL A 265 -7.19 10.05 -1.47
CA VAL A 265 -6.51 11.00 -2.35
C VAL A 265 -7.57 11.80 -3.11
N SER A 266 -7.45 13.13 -3.19
CA SER A 266 -8.45 13.96 -3.87
C SER A 266 -8.46 13.74 -5.38
N LEU A 267 -7.26 13.64 -5.98
CA LEU A 267 -7.10 13.51 -7.43
C LEU A 267 -6.08 12.43 -7.79
N ILE A 268 -6.43 11.60 -8.76
CA ILE A 268 -5.49 10.68 -9.41
C ILE A 268 -5.26 11.17 -10.83
N ILE A 269 -4.00 11.32 -11.22
CA ILE A 269 -3.61 11.64 -12.60
C ILE A 269 -2.83 10.47 -13.18
N ASN A 270 -3.38 9.82 -14.20
CA ASN A 270 -2.64 8.89 -15.05
C ASN A 270 -1.90 9.71 -16.11
N PHE A 271 -0.71 10.21 -15.75
CA PHE A 271 0.14 10.97 -16.69
C PHE A 271 0.53 10.09 -17.87
N ASP A 272 0.91 8.85 -17.58
CA ASP A 272 0.96 7.79 -18.58
C ASP A 272 -0.23 6.84 -18.37
N ILE A 273 -1.00 6.57 -19.42
CA ILE A 273 -2.08 5.58 -19.38
C ILE A 273 -1.51 4.20 -19.02
N PRO A 274 -2.13 3.45 -18.09
CA PRO A 274 -1.64 2.12 -17.72
C PRO A 274 -1.81 1.17 -18.90
N ARG A 275 -0.78 0.33 -19.13
CA ARG A 275 -0.81 -0.68 -20.21
C ARG A 275 -1.73 -1.85 -19.90
N GLU A 276 -1.96 -2.11 -18.62
CA GLU A 276 -2.82 -3.18 -18.12
C GLU A 276 -4.08 -2.58 -17.49
N LYS A 277 -5.25 -3.09 -17.91
CA LYS A 277 -6.57 -2.62 -17.46
C LYS A 277 -6.79 -2.73 -15.95
N GLN A 278 -6.23 -3.75 -15.30
CA GLN A 278 -6.31 -3.92 -13.84
C GLN A 278 -5.54 -2.82 -13.10
N SER A 279 -4.41 -2.36 -13.65
CA SER A 279 -3.62 -1.29 -13.05
C SER A 279 -4.42 0.03 -12.99
N TYR A 280 -5.29 0.30 -13.97
CA TYR A 280 -6.20 1.46 -13.93
C TYR A 280 -7.11 1.44 -12.69
N VAL A 281 -7.75 0.30 -12.41
CA VAL A 281 -8.62 0.14 -11.24
C VAL A 281 -7.82 0.29 -9.94
N HIS A 282 -6.57 -0.20 -9.91
CA HIS A 282 -5.71 -0.10 -8.73
C HIS A 282 -5.20 1.32 -8.46
N ARG A 283 -4.92 2.09 -9.52
CA ARG A 283 -4.56 3.52 -9.42
C ARG A 283 -5.75 4.35 -8.95
N THR A 284 -6.88 4.24 -9.65
CA THR A 284 -8.08 5.04 -9.37
C THR A 284 -8.76 4.64 -8.06
N GLY A 285 -8.62 3.38 -7.64
CA GLY A 285 -9.10 2.91 -6.35
C GLY A 285 -8.48 3.61 -5.13
N ARG A 286 -7.50 4.52 -5.28
CA ARG A 286 -6.93 5.36 -4.21
C ARG A 286 -7.75 6.62 -3.91
N THR A 287 -8.73 6.94 -4.75
CA THR A 287 -9.70 8.02 -4.55
C THR A 287 -11.13 7.46 -4.40
N GLY A 288 -12.12 8.32 -4.12
CA GLY A 288 -13.54 7.93 -4.11
C GLY A 288 -13.97 6.96 -2.99
N ARG A 289 -13.21 6.86 -1.89
CA ARG A 289 -13.50 5.92 -0.79
C ARG A 289 -14.39 6.53 0.30
N ALA A 290 -15.07 5.65 1.04
CA ALA A 290 -15.88 5.98 2.23
C ALA A 290 -16.98 7.05 1.97
N GLY A 291 -17.59 7.02 0.79
CA GLY A 291 -18.66 7.95 0.39
C GLY A 291 -18.19 9.33 -0.09
N ASN A 292 -16.86 9.56 -0.16
CA ASN A 292 -16.31 10.78 -0.75
C ASN A 292 -16.33 10.70 -2.28
N ARG A 293 -16.51 11.85 -2.94
CA ARG A 293 -16.26 11.96 -4.38
C ARG A 293 -14.76 11.95 -4.65
N GLY A 294 -14.35 11.18 -5.65
CA GLY A 294 -12.99 11.14 -6.16
C GLY A 294 -12.91 11.62 -7.60
N GLN A 295 -11.71 11.98 -8.05
CA GLN A 295 -11.47 12.33 -9.44
C GLN A 295 -10.28 11.56 -9.99
N ALA A 296 -10.42 11.07 -11.22
CA ALA A 296 -9.38 10.39 -11.97
C ALA A 296 -9.26 11.03 -13.36
N ILE A 297 -8.12 11.65 -13.62
CA ILE A 297 -7.79 12.25 -14.92
C ILE A 297 -6.79 11.35 -15.62
N THR A 298 -7.03 11.05 -16.89
CA THR A 298 -6.14 10.22 -17.71
C THR A 298 -5.68 10.95 -18.94
N PHE A 299 -4.38 10.92 -19.21
CA PHE A 299 -3.80 11.45 -20.44
C PHE A 299 -3.55 10.32 -21.43
N VAL A 300 -4.08 10.48 -22.64
CA VAL A 300 -3.92 9.51 -23.72
C VAL A 300 -3.27 10.18 -24.92
N THR A 301 -2.28 9.50 -25.52
CA THR A 301 -1.73 9.90 -26.82
C THR A 301 -2.47 9.18 -27.94
N PRO A 302 -2.45 9.68 -29.20
CA PRO A 302 -3.08 9.00 -30.34
C PRO A 302 -2.62 7.55 -30.55
N THR A 303 -1.39 7.22 -30.13
CA THR A 303 -0.82 5.86 -30.24
C THR A 303 -1.25 4.90 -29.12
N GLU A 304 -1.92 5.41 -28.10
CA GLU A 304 -2.28 4.65 -26.89
C GLU A 304 -3.76 4.26 -26.82
N GLU A 305 -4.53 4.56 -27.87
CA GLU A 305 -5.98 4.30 -28.00
C GLU A 305 -6.37 2.85 -27.65
N ARG A 306 -5.55 1.88 -28.04
CA ARG A 306 -5.79 0.46 -27.72
C ARG A 306 -5.84 0.18 -26.21
N TYR A 307 -5.08 0.92 -25.40
CA TYR A 307 -5.06 0.75 -23.96
C TYR A 307 -6.29 1.39 -23.33
N LEU A 308 -6.71 2.56 -23.84
CA LEU A 308 -7.96 3.22 -23.45
C LEU A 308 -9.15 2.29 -23.67
N GLN A 309 -9.30 1.75 -24.88
CA GLN A 309 -10.39 0.82 -25.20
C GLN A 309 -10.38 -0.43 -24.30
N SER A 310 -9.19 -0.97 -24.00
CA SER A 310 -9.06 -2.11 -23.09
C SER A 310 -9.50 -1.78 -21.66
N ILE A 311 -9.21 -0.55 -21.20
CA ILE A 311 -9.63 -0.04 -19.89
C ILE A 311 -11.13 0.19 -19.86
N GLU A 312 -11.71 0.92 -20.83
CA GLU A 312 -13.14 1.22 -20.91
C GLU A 312 -14.00 -0.04 -20.93
N ASN A 313 -13.61 -1.01 -21.76
CA ASN A 313 -14.28 -2.32 -21.83
C ASN A 313 -14.20 -3.08 -20.50
N TYR A 314 -13.12 -2.89 -19.74
CA TYR A 314 -12.91 -3.58 -18.47
C TYR A 314 -13.71 -2.97 -17.32
N ILE A 315 -13.76 -1.64 -17.26
CA ILE A 315 -14.53 -0.91 -16.24
C ILE A 315 -16.00 -0.74 -16.62
N GLY A 316 -16.38 -1.07 -17.86
CA GLY A 316 -17.75 -0.92 -18.37
C GLY A 316 -18.19 0.54 -18.51
N LEU A 317 -17.25 1.47 -18.62
CA LEU A 317 -17.49 2.92 -18.61
C LEU A 317 -16.55 3.61 -19.61
N GLY A 318 -17.13 4.42 -20.51
CA GLY A 318 -16.36 5.33 -21.36
C GLY A 318 -15.88 6.55 -20.57
N LEU A 319 -14.62 6.93 -20.74
CA LEU A 319 -14.08 8.12 -20.05
C LEU A 319 -14.59 9.39 -20.75
N THR A 320 -14.92 10.41 -19.97
CA THR A 320 -15.41 11.68 -20.54
C THR A 320 -14.25 12.45 -21.15
N VAL A 321 -14.31 12.76 -22.45
CA VAL A 321 -13.29 13.58 -23.12
C VAL A 321 -13.42 15.03 -22.68
N ASN A 322 -12.31 15.65 -22.32
CA ASN A 322 -12.21 17.04 -21.89
C ASN A 322 -11.18 17.80 -22.74
N GLU A 323 -11.45 19.07 -22.99
CA GLU A 323 -10.49 19.99 -23.62
C GLU A 323 -9.49 20.50 -22.59
N ALA A 324 -8.24 20.70 -23.03
CA ALA A 324 -7.20 21.29 -22.20
C ALA A 324 -7.63 22.69 -21.70
N PRO A 325 -7.34 23.05 -20.43
CA PRO A 325 -7.65 24.36 -19.91
C PRO A 325 -7.06 25.49 -20.76
N SER A 326 -7.83 26.54 -21.00
CA SER A 326 -7.34 27.70 -21.72
C SER A 326 -6.35 28.50 -20.86
N ARG A 327 -5.43 29.23 -21.52
CA ARG A 327 -4.47 30.10 -20.81
C ARG A 327 -5.15 31.15 -19.92
N ALA A 328 -6.36 31.58 -20.27
CA ALA A 328 -7.12 32.54 -19.49
C ALA A 328 -7.60 31.92 -18.17
N GLU A 329 -8.21 30.73 -18.23
CA GLU A 329 -8.68 29.98 -17.05
C GLU A 329 -7.53 29.65 -16.11
N VAL A 330 -6.41 29.15 -16.63
CA VAL A 330 -5.22 28.83 -15.82
C VAL A 330 -4.70 30.06 -15.10
N ARG A 331 -4.66 31.22 -15.77
CA ARG A 331 -4.21 32.47 -15.17
C ARG A 331 -5.13 32.93 -14.03
N GLU A 332 -6.43 32.75 -14.18
CA GLU A 332 -7.43 33.09 -13.16
C GLU A 332 -7.33 32.17 -11.94
N ALA A 333 -7.08 30.86 -12.14
CA ALA A 333 -6.94 29.89 -11.06
C ALA A 333 -5.57 29.94 -10.35
N LYS A 334 -4.54 30.54 -10.99
CA LYS A 334 -3.14 30.51 -10.50
C LYS A 334 -2.96 31.11 -9.11
N GLU A 335 -3.70 32.17 -8.77
CA GLU A 335 -3.59 32.80 -7.46
C GLU A 335 -4.03 31.86 -6.33
N ALA A 336 -5.20 31.23 -6.49
CA ALA A 336 -5.72 30.26 -5.52
C ALA A 336 -4.83 29.02 -5.40
N PHE A 337 -4.23 28.57 -6.51
CA PHE A 337 -3.25 27.48 -6.50
C PHE A 337 -2.00 27.87 -5.70
N ASN A 338 -1.40 29.03 -5.97
CA ASN A 338 -0.19 29.49 -5.28
C ASN A 338 -0.43 29.66 -3.78
N GLN A 339 -1.60 30.17 -3.37
CA GLN A 339 -1.99 30.26 -1.96
C GLN A 339 -2.03 28.87 -1.31
N LYS A 340 -2.68 27.89 -1.96
CA LYS A 340 -2.73 26.52 -1.44
C LYS A 340 -1.34 25.88 -1.38
N MET A 341 -0.45 26.16 -2.32
CA MET A 341 0.93 25.63 -2.30
C MET A 341 1.77 26.19 -1.15
N ALA A 342 1.53 27.43 -0.73
CA ALA A 342 2.24 28.04 0.40
C ALA A 342 1.82 27.47 1.76
N GLU A 343 0.63 26.87 1.85
CA GLU A 343 0.14 26.26 3.07
C GLU A 343 0.55 24.79 3.18
N ARG A 344 0.72 24.29 4.42
CA ARG A 344 0.88 22.85 4.66
C ARG A 344 -0.47 22.14 4.54
N ARG A 345 -0.48 20.97 3.89
CA ARG A 345 -1.68 20.12 3.82
C ARG A 345 -2.06 19.63 5.22
N ILE A 346 -3.33 19.82 5.59
CA ILE A 346 -3.87 19.30 6.85
C ILE A 346 -4.43 17.90 6.63
N VAL A 347 -3.83 16.88 7.27
CA VAL A 347 -4.31 15.50 7.21
C VAL A 347 -5.23 15.21 8.40
N LYS A 348 -6.52 14.98 8.12
CA LYS A 348 -7.54 14.78 9.17
C LYS A 348 -7.51 13.40 9.84
N ASN A 349 -6.84 12.40 9.27
CA ASN A 349 -6.89 11.00 9.74
C ASN A 349 -5.52 10.29 9.68
N ASN A 350 -4.63 10.55 10.65
CA ASN A 350 -3.46 9.67 10.85
C ASN A 350 -3.84 8.54 11.83
N LYS A 351 -4.09 7.34 11.29
CA LYS A 351 -4.57 6.14 12.01
C LYS A 351 -3.66 5.77 13.19
N SER A 352 -2.34 5.73 12.94
CA SER A 352 -1.34 5.37 13.95
C SER A 352 -1.19 6.46 15.02
N ALA A 353 -1.37 7.74 14.65
CA ALA A 353 -1.40 8.82 15.62
C ALA A 353 -2.59 8.69 16.60
N ARG A 354 -3.80 8.39 16.12
CA ARG A 354 -4.98 8.15 16.97
C ARG A 354 -4.77 6.98 17.93
N ILE A 355 -4.28 5.84 17.43
CA ILE A 355 -4.04 4.65 18.28
C ILE A 355 -2.99 4.95 19.37
N ASN A 356 -2.06 5.87 19.10
CA ASN A 356 -1.02 6.25 20.05
C ASN A 356 -1.40 7.44 20.96
N GLN A 357 -2.57 8.09 20.78
CA GLN A 357 -3.00 9.24 21.60
C GLN A 357 -3.09 8.89 23.09
N ASP A 358 -3.53 7.67 23.39
CA ASP A 358 -3.67 7.16 24.76
C ASP A 358 -2.43 6.41 25.26
N ILE A 359 -1.28 6.52 24.57
CA ILE A 359 -0.05 5.80 24.93
C ILE A 359 0.98 6.78 25.48
N ILE A 360 1.22 6.71 26.78
CA ILE A 360 2.32 7.42 27.42
C ILE A 360 3.63 6.67 27.10
N LYS A 361 4.55 7.32 26.39
CA LYS A 361 5.94 6.85 26.26
C LYS A 361 6.71 7.24 27.52
N LEU A 362 6.94 6.28 28.41
CA LEU A 362 7.83 6.47 29.56
C LEU A 362 9.28 6.28 29.12
N HIS A 363 10.05 7.37 29.12
CA HIS A 363 11.49 7.34 28.92
C HIS A 363 12.19 7.09 30.25
N PHE A 364 12.76 5.92 30.44
CA PHE A 364 13.62 5.64 31.59
C PHE A 364 15.07 6.02 31.26
N ASN A 365 15.53 7.15 31.77
CA ASN A 365 16.96 7.47 31.78
C ASN A 365 17.64 6.63 32.86
N GLY A 366 18.24 5.50 32.48
CA GLY A 366 19.03 4.67 33.37
C GLY A 366 20.26 5.43 33.87
N GLY A 367 20.26 5.85 35.14
CA GLY A 367 21.43 6.39 35.82
C GLY A 367 22.59 5.38 35.90
N LYS A 368 23.82 5.88 36.05
CA LYS A 368 25.13 5.19 35.94
C LYS A 368 25.39 3.95 36.82
N ARG A 369 24.39 3.30 37.43
CA ARG A 369 24.57 2.04 38.16
C ARG A 369 23.39 1.10 37.94
N LYS A 370 23.39 0.38 36.81
CA LYS A 370 22.93 -1.02 36.67
C LYS A 370 23.12 -1.46 35.21
N LYS A 371 23.66 -2.67 35.02
CA LYS A 371 23.73 -3.36 33.72
C LYS A 371 22.30 -3.67 33.25
N PHE A 372 21.70 -2.74 32.53
CA PHE A 372 20.64 -3.05 31.57
C PHE A 372 21.22 -2.72 30.19
N ALA A 373 21.13 -3.68 29.27
CA ALA A 373 21.60 -3.48 27.90
C ALA A 373 21.00 -2.18 27.34
N GLN A 374 21.80 -1.42 26.58
CA GLN A 374 21.34 -0.27 25.80
C GLN A 374 20.38 -0.76 24.71
N SER A 375 19.17 -1.12 25.10
CA SER A 375 18.00 -1.15 24.25
C SER A 375 17.04 -0.14 24.85
N ILE A 376 16.58 0.80 24.03
CA ILE A 376 15.56 1.77 24.42
C ILE A 376 14.31 0.97 24.80
N LEU A 377 14.14 0.71 26.10
CA LEU A 377 12.98 0.01 26.63
C LEU A 377 11.80 0.99 26.64
N SER A 378 11.20 1.21 25.48
CA SER A 378 9.91 1.91 25.38
C SER A 378 8.82 0.94 25.84
N VAL A 379 8.46 1.00 27.12
CA VAL A 379 7.33 0.23 27.64
C VAL A 379 6.06 1.00 27.31
N ARG A 380 5.23 0.45 26.42
CA ARG A 380 3.91 1.00 26.06
C ARG A 380 2.86 0.41 27.00
N PHE A 381 2.22 1.24 27.82
CA PHE A 381 1.04 0.85 28.60
C PHE A 381 -0.22 1.42 27.94
N PRO A 382 -1.26 0.60 27.69
CA PRO A 382 -2.59 1.15 27.43
C PRO A 382 -3.16 1.73 28.74
N ILE A 383 -3.82 2.88 28.66
CA ILE A 383 -4.59 3.44 29.78
C ILE A 383 -5.81 2.53 29.99
N PHE A 384 -5.87 1.84 31.12
CA PHE A 384 -7.09 1.18 31.57
C PHE A 384 -8.02 2.24 32.19
N PRO A 385 -9.27 2.38 31.74
CA PRO A 385 -10.26 3.08 32.55
C PRO A 385 -10.40 2.28 33.86
N MET A 386 -10.05 2.89 34.99
CA MET A 386 -10.41 2.34 36.28
C MET A 386 -11.94 2.28 36.34
N SER A 387 -12.50 1.08 36.20
CA SER A 387 -13.84 0.81 36.66
C SER A 387 -13.83 1.06 38.17
N GLN A 388 -14.58 2.06 38.61
CA GLN A 388 -14.95 2.16 40.01
C GLN A 388 -15.83 0.96 40.34
N GLN A 389 -15.23 -0.16 40.71
CA GLN A 389 -15.89 -1.10 41.60
C GLN A 389 -15.94 -0.42 42.97
N ARG A 390 -17.05 0.26 43.25
CA ARG A 390 -17.47 0.51 44.61
C ARG A 390 -17.98 -0.81 45.18
N ILE A 391 -17.49 -1.11 46.38
CA ILE A 391 -17.88 -2.22 47.27
C ILE A 391 -19.39 -2.24 47.49
#